data_AF-A0A6P7Y521-F1
#
_entry.id   AF-A0A6P7Y521-F1
#
_cell.length_a   1.000
_cell.length_b   1.000
_cell.length_c   1.000
_cell.angle_alpha   90.00
_cell.angle_beta   90.00
_cell.angle_gamma   90.00
#
_symmetry.space_group_name_H-M   'P 1'
#
loop_
_entity.id
_entity.type
_entity.pdbx_description
1 polymer ?
#
loop_
_entity_poly.entity_id
_entity_poly.type
_entity_poly.pdbx_seq_one_letter_code
_entity_poly.pdbx_strand_id
1 'polypeptide(L)'
;MTGHVKDKEAFQRLSFLYQAAHCVLAQNPENVELARFYCHTQKTISKRLVLRQDPSVKRTICKRCYSLLLPGITATVRQRRHYGQRRTVVRCLSCGLTKRFLNNPNYKLWSEQPEALLENQPKPEQNTIVQQNQQKEKKKAKPDTK
;
A
#
# COMPACT_ATOMS: atom_id res chain seq x y z
N MET A 1 -3.72 17.07 8.94
CA MET A 1 -3.15 17.82 7.79
C MET A 1 -2.80 16.80 6.71
N THR A 2 -3.52 16.77 5.60
CA THR A 2 -3.22 15.86 4.48
C THR A 2 -2.03 16.41 3.72
N GLY A 3 -0.84 15.85 3.95
CA GLY A 3 0.33 16.15 3.14
C GLY A 3 0.03 15.91 1.65
N HIS A 4 0.66 16.68 0.77
CA HIS A 4 0.52 16.51 -0.67
C HIS A 4 1.17 15.17 -1.10
N VAL A 5 0.37 14.11 -1.08
CA VAL A 5 0.79 12.76 -1.50
C VAL A 5 0.77 12.72 -3.03
N LYS A 6 1.94 12.48 -3.64
CA LYS A 6 2.04 12.23 -5.08
C LYS A 6 1.13 11.06 -5.47
N ASP A 7 0.47 11.17 -6.62
CA ASP A 7 -0.45 10.14 -7.15
C ASP A 7 -1.67 9.82 -6.25
N LYS A 8 -2.12 10.80 -5.45
CA LYS A 8 -3.28 10.66 -4.55
C LYS A 8 -4.51 10.03 -5.23
N GLU A 9 -4.87 10.51 -6.43
CA GLU A 9 -6.02 9.97 -7.17
C GLU A 9 -5.85 8.50 -7.54
N ALA A 10 -4.63 8.10 -7.91
CA ALA A 10 -4.36 6.71 -8.25
C ALA A 10 -4.48 5.82 -7.01
N PHE A 11 -3.96 6.24 -5.86
CA PHE A 11 -4.16 5.52 -4.61
C PHE A 11 -5.63 5.44 -4.18
N GLN A 12 -6.42 6.49 -4.39
CA GLN A 12 -7.87 6.46 -4.16
C GLN A 12 -8.57 5.43 -5.05
N ARG A 13 -8.24 5.39 -6.35
CA ARG A 13 -8.77 4.36 -7.28
C ARG A 13 -8.39 2.94 -6.85
N LEU A 14 -7.14 2.72 -6.45
CA LEU A 14 -6.69 1.41 -5.98
C LEU A 14 -7.41 0.99 -4.69
N SER A 15 -7.63 1.91 -3.77
CA SER A 15 -8.36 1.67 -2.51
C SER A 15 -9.83 1.36 -2.77
N PHE A 16 -10.48 2.10 -3.67
CA PHE A 16 -11.87 1.86 -4.06
C PHE A 16 -12.06 0.46 -4.63
N LEU A 17 -11.22 0.05 -5.59
CA LEU A 17 -11.30 -1.29 -6.18
C LEU A 17 -11.11 -2.40 -5.15
N TYR A 18 -10.18 -2.20 -4.21
CA TYR A 18 -9.95 -3.15 -3.12
C TYR A 18 -11.18 -3.28 -2.21
N GLN A 19 -11.76 -2.16 -1.79
CA GLN A 19 -12.96 -2.14 -0.95
C GLN A 19 -14.18 -2.72 -1.68
N ALA A 20 -14.35 -2.41 -2.97
CA ALA A 20 -15.42 -2.98 -3.79
C ALA A 20 -15.32 -4.51 -3.85
N ALA A 21 -14.11 -5.08 -3.97
CA ALA A 21 -13.90 -6.53 -3.94
C ALA A 21 -14.33 -7.17 -2.62
N HIS A 22 -14.06 -6.51 -1.48
CA HIS A 22 -14.54 -6.97 -0.17
C HIS A 22 -16.07 -6.85 -0.04
N CYS A 23 -16.64 -5.74 -0.51
CA CYS A 23 -18.09 -5.50 -0.44
C CYS A 23 -18.88 -6.56 -1.24
N VAL A 24 -18.43 -6.90 -2.45
CA VAL A 24 -19.06 -7.94 -3.26
C VAL A 24 -19.10 -9.29 -2.54
N LEU A 25 -17.97 -9.71 -1.95
CA LEU A 25 -17.90 -10.99 -1.24
C LEU A 25 -18.66 -10.98 0.09
N ALA A 26 -18.80 -9.81 0.73
CA ALA A 26 -19.60 -9.65 1.94
C ALA A 26 -21.11 -9.74 1.64
N GLN A 27 -21.56 -9.21 0.50
CA GLN A 27 -22.96 -9.28 0.07
C GLN A 27 -23.33 -10.66 -0.51
N ASN A 28 -22.48 -11.20 -1.37
CA ASN A 28 -22.68 -12.51 -1.98
C ASN A 28 -21.34 -13.24 -2.16
N PRO A 29 -21.07 -14.29 -1.38
CA PRO A 29 -19.80 -15.02 -1.43
C PRO A 29 -19.61 -15.83 -2.72
N GLU A 30 -20.67 -16.16 -3.45
CA GLU A 30 -20.60 -16.90 -4.73
C GLU A 30 -20.04 -16.03 -5.87
N ASN A 31 -20.15 -14.70 -5.75
CA ASN A 31 -19.72 -13.74 -6.78
C ASN A 31 -18.19 -13.50 -6.77
N VAL A 32 -17.42 -14.59 -6.73
CA VAL A 32 -15.94 -14.57 -6.65
C VAL A 32 -15.32 -13.95 -7.90
N GLU A 33 -15.92 -14.13 -9.07
CA GLU A 33 -15.39 -13.61 -10.34
C GLU A 33 -15.40 -12.08 -10.40
N LEU A 34 -16.43 -11.43 -9.87
CA LEU A 34 -16.50 -9.97 -9.82
C LEU A 34 -15.44 -9.38 -8.87
N ALA A 35 -15.26 -10.00 -7.70
CA ALA A 35 -14.20 -9.61 -6.78
C ALA A 35 -12.80 -9.81 -7.39
N ARG A 36 -12.61 -10.89 -8.15
CA ARG A 36 -11.38 -11.16 -8.90
C ARG A 36 -11.12 -10.11 -9.97
N PHE A 37 -12.15 -9.69 -10.70
CA PHE A 37 -12.05 -8.63 -11.70
C PHE A 37 -11.56 -7.31 -11.08
N TYR A 38 -12.10 -6.92 -9.92
CA TYR A 38 -11.64 -5.72 -9.22
C TYR A 38 -10.18 -5.83 -8.75
N CYS A 39 -9.79 -6.96 -8.17
CA CYS A 39 -8.41 -7.20 -7.74
C CYS A 39 -7.43 -7.26 -8.93
N HIS A 40 -7.83 -7.84 -10.06
CA HIS A 40 -7.05 -7.86 -11.29
C HIS A 40 -6.85 -6.43 -11.83
N THR A 41 -7.93 -5.66 -11.94
CA THR A 41 -7.90 -4.26 -12.39
C THR A 41 -7.02 -3.40 -11.49
N GLN A 42 -7.15 -3.55 -10.17
CA GLN A 42 -6.31 -2.89 -9.17
C GLN A 42 -4.82 -3.22 -9.41
N LYS A 43 -4.49 -4.50 -9.66
CA LYS A 43 -3.11 -4.92 -9.91
C LYS A 43 -2.55 -4.36 -11.22
N THR A 44 -3.37 -4.32 -12.26
CA THR A 44 -3.01 -3.76 -13.57
C THR A 44 -2.71 -2.27 -13.48
N ILE A 45 -3.55 -1.50 -12.79
CA ILE A 45 -3.33 -0.07 -12.54
C ILE A 45 -2.04 0.14 -11.73
N SER A 46 -1.85 -0.60 -10.64
CA SER A 46 -0.63 -0.53 -9.81
C SER A 46 0.64 -0.84 -10.61
N LYS A 47 0.59 -1.83 -11.52
CA LYS A 47 1.73 -2.18 -12.38
C LYS A 47 2.01 -1.08 -13.40
N ARG A 48 0.98 -0.55 -14.05
CA ARG A 48 1.12 0.49 -15.09
C ARG A 48 1.66 1.80 -14.53
N LEU A 49 1.19 2.21 -13.36
CA LEU A 49 1.60 3.45 -12.69
C LEU A 49 2.83 3.26 -11.78
N VAL A 50 3.43 2.06 -11.75
CA VAL A 50 4.60 1.74 -10.91
C VAL A 50 4.38 2.06 -9.42
N LEU A 51 3.13 1.88 -8.95
CA LEU A 51 2.76 2.20 -7.56
C LEU A 51 3.04 1.03 -6.64
N ARG A 52 3.77 1.30 -5.55
CA ARG A 52 4.08 0.31 -4.52
C ARG A 52 2.93 0.19 -3.53
N GLN A 53 2.15 -0.88 -3.64
CA GLN A 53 1.15 -1.22 -2.61
C GLN A 53 1.81 -1.82 -1.35
N ASP A 54 1.19 -1.58 -0.20
CA ASP A 54 1.61 -2.13 1.09
C ASP A 54 1.54 -3.67 1.11
N PRO A 55 2.49 -4.37 1.80
CA PRO A 55 2.45 -5.82 1.91
C PRO A 55 1.17 -6.37 2.54
N SER A 56 0.48 -5.66 3.43
CA SER A 56 -0.79 -6.12 4.03
C SER A 56 -1.85 -6.40 2.96
N VAL A 57 -2.06 -5.45 2.04
CA VAL A 57 -2.98 -5.57 0.89
C VAL A 57 -2.47 -6.63 -0.10
N LYS A 58 -1.18 -6.63 -0.42
CA LYS A 58 -0.62 -7.64 -1.34
C LYS A 58 -0.72 -9.07 -0.79
N ARG A 59 -0.71 -9.25 0.52
CA ARG A 59 -0.83 -10.56 1.17
C ARG A 59 -2.23 -11.15 1.00
N THR A 60 -3.27 -10.33 1.00
CA THR A 60 -4.68 -10.75 0.84
C THR A 60 -5.08 -11.05 -0.61
N ILE A 61 -4.25 -10.79 -1.62
CA ILE A 61 -4.60 -11.07 -3.04
C ILE A 61 -3.78 -12.24 -3.60
N CYS A 62 -4.39 -13.18 -4.31
CA CYS A 62 -3.70 -14.28 -4.98
C CYS A 62 -2.80 -13.78 -6.12
N LYS A 63 -1.52 -14.21 -6.16
CA LYS A 63 -0.60 -13.79 -7.24
C LYS A 63 -0.88 -14.43 -8.61
N ARG A 64 -1.63 -15.54 -8.67
CA ARG A 64 -1.93 -16.27 -9.91
C ARG A 64 -3.26 -15.83 -10.51
N CYS A 65 -4.35 -16.03 -9.77
CA CYS A 65 -5.70 -15.74 -10.27
C CYS A 65 -6.28 -14.43 -9.76
N TYR A 66 -5.54 -13.61 -8.99
CA TYR A 66 -6.05 -12.35 -8.43
C TYR A 66 -7.28 -12.45 -7.52
N SER A 67 -7.69 -13.66 -7.11
CA SER A 67 -8.75 -13.83 -6.11
C SER A 67 -8.35 -13.15 -4.79
N LEU A 68 -9.28 -12.44 -4.17
CA LEU A 68 -9.17 -12.03 -2.78
C LEU A 68 -9.11 -13.29 -1.91
N LEU A 69 -8.23 -13.32 -0.91
CA LEU A 69 -7.95 -14.45 -0.03
C LEU A 69 -8.61 -14.20 1.32
N LEU A 70 -9.90 -14.48 1.40
CA LEU A 70 -10.68 -14.43 2.63
C LEU A 70 -10.64 -15.80 3.31
N PRO A 71 -10.13 -15.88 4.56
CA PRO A 71 -10.12 -17.12 5.32
C PRO A 71 -11.53 -17.70 5.44
N GLY A 72 -11.71 -18.97 5.06
CA GLY A 72 -12.98 -19.68 5.17
C GLY A 72 -13.90 -19.57 3.96
N ILE A 73 -13.70 -18.57 3.08
CA ILE A 73 -14.52 -18.38 1.87
C ILE A 73 -13.72 -18.76 0.62
N THR A 74 -12.68 -17.99 0.31
CA THR A 74 -11.88 -18.15 -0.92
C THR A 74 -10.47 -18.69 -0.67
N ALA A 75 -10.07 -18.76 0.61
CA ALA A 75 -8.77 -19.26 1.02
C ALA A 75 -8.84 -20.08 2.31
N THR A 76 -7.92 -21.04 2.42
CA THR A 76 -7.66 -21.74 3.68
C THR A 76 -6.41 -21.19 4.32
N VAL A 77 -6.48 -20.89 5.62
CA VAL A 77 -5.34 -20.45 6.43
C VAL A 77 -5.05 -21.53 7.46
N ARG A 78 -3.79 -21.96 7.53
CA ARG A 78 -3.32 -22.97 8.48
C ARG A 78 -1.98 -22.56 9.05
N GLN A 79 -1.79 -22.75 10.35
CA GLN A 79 -0.48 -22.69 10.97
C GLN A 79 0.21 -24.03 10.82
N ARG A 80 1.43 -24.05 10.28
CA ARG A 80 2.24 -25.25 10.11
C ARG A 80 3.62 -25.03 10.70
N ARG A 81 4.21 -26.07 11.30
CA ARG A 81 5.60 -26.06 11.75
C ARG A 81 6.46 -26.79 10.71
N HIS A 82 7.58 -26.19 10.33
CA HIS A 82 8.51 -26.77 9.35
C HIS A 82 9.93 -26.30 9.66
N TYR A 83 10.87 -27.24 9.81
CA TYR A 83 12.25 -26.98 10.26
C TYR A 83 12.32 -26.07 11.49
N GLY A 84 11.59 -26.43 12.55
CA GLY A 84 11.57 -25.68 13.81
C GLY A 84 10.74 -24.38 13.79
N GLN A 85 10.48 -23.78 12.63
CA GLN A 85 9.80 -22.49 12.49
C GLN A 85 8.29 -22.64 12.25
N ARG A 86 7.48 -21.76 12.87
CA ARG A 86 6.04 -21.64 12.60
C ARG A 86 5.82 -20.79 11.35
N ARG A 87 4.92 -21.24 10.48
CA ARG A 87 4.58 -20.57 9.22
C ARG A 87 3.06 -20.54 9.04
N THR A 88 2.54 -19.37 8.68
CA THR A 88 1.16 -19.20 8.21
C THR A 88 1.11 -19.59 6.74
N VAL A 89 0.36 -20.64 6.42
CA VAL A 89 0.16 -21.14 5.07
C VAL A 89 -1.23 -20.72 4.61
N VAL A 90 -1.28 -19.90 3.57
CA VAL A 90 -2.53 -19.41 2.95
C VAL A 90 -2.66 -20.05 1.58
N ARG A 91 -3.65 -20.93 1.38
CA ARG A 91 -3.91 -21.60 0.11
C ARG A 91 -5.19 -21.06 -0.52
N CYS A 92 -5.08 -20.61 -1.76
CA CYS A 92 -6.23 -20.20 -2.58
C CYS A 92 -7.07 -21.43 -2.96
N LEU A 93 -8.38 -21.36 -2.75
CA LEU A 93 -9.29 -22.45 -3.11
C LEU A 93 -9.60 -22.49 -4.61
N SER A 94 -9.54 -21.35 -5.32
CA SER A 94 -9.83 -21.31 -6.75
C SER A 94 -8.70 -21.86 -7.64
N CYS A 95 -7.42 -21.60 -7.32
CA CYS A 95 -6.29 -21.99 -8.19
C CYS A 95 -5.23 -22.86 -7.51
N GLY A 96 -5.42 -23.21 -6.23
CA GLY A 96 -4.51 -24.06 -5.44
C GLY A 96 -3.18 -23.41 -5.03
N LEU A 97 -2.90 -22.19 -5.48
CA LEU A 97 -1.66 -21.51 -5.16
C LEU A 97 -1.54 -21.25 -3.65
N THR A 98 -0.36 -21.54 -3.11
CA THR A 98 -0.06 -21.36 -1.68
C THR A 98 0.93 -20.22 -1.45
N LYS A 99 0.60 -19.33 -0.51
CA LYS A 99 1.48 -18.32 0.08
C LYS A 99 1.93 -18.80 1.46
N ARG A 100 3.18 -18.54 1.81
CA ARG A 100 3.77 -18.94 3.09
C ARG A 100 4.38 -17.70 3.74
N PHE A 101 4.02 -17.43 4.99
CA PHE A 101 4.55 -16.33 5.78
C PHE A 101 5.18 -16.90 7.04
N LEU A 102 6.42 -16.54 7.33
CA LEU A 102 7.03 -16.92 8.60
C LEU A 102 6.34 -16.18 9.74
N ASN A 103 6.05 -16.90 10.82
CA ASN A 103 5.52 -16.33 12.04
C ASN A 103 6.69 -16.19 13.03
N ASN A 104 7.47 -15.13 12.85
CA ASN A 104 8.58 -14.76 13.74
C ASN A 104 8.19 -13.47 14.47
N PRO A 105 8.06 -13.47 15.80
CA PRO A 105 7.70 -12.28 16.57
C PRO A 105 8.74 -11.16 16.47
N ASN A 106 10.00 -11.51 16.19
CA ASN A 106 11.10 -10.53 16.09
C ASN A 106 11.20 -9.90 14.68
N TYR A 107 10.42 -10.37 13.71
CA TYR A 107 10.46 -9.88 12.34
C TYR A 107 9.40 -8.80 12.11
N LYS A 108 9.83 -7.62 11.67
CA LYS A 108 8.96 -6.50 11.29
C LYS A 108 9.13 -6.17 9.81
N LEU A 109 8.05 -5.80 9.13
CA LEU A 109 8.13 -5.28 7.77
C LEU A 109 8.75 -3.88 7.76
N TRP A 110 9.38 -3.50 6.64
CA TRP A 110 9.86 -2.12 6.46
C TRP A 110 8.75 -1.09 6.69
N SER A 111 7.52 -1.33 6.22
CA SER A 111 6.40 -0.41 6.42
C SER A 111 5.90 -0.30 7.87
N GLU A 112 6.35 -1.19 8.76
CA GLU A 112 6.01 -1.19 10.19
C GLU A 112 7.14 -0.62 11.05
N GLN A 113 8.30 -0.31 10.45
CA GLN A 113 9.42 0.29 11.16
C GLN A 113 9.15 1.78 11.43
N PRO A 114 9.50 2.28 12.63
CA PRO A 114 9.21 3.66 13.02
C PRO A 114 9.87 4.65 12.07
N GLU A 115 11.07 4.37 11.56
CA GLU A 115 11.77 5.23 10.61
C GLU A 115 11.02 5.35 9.28
N ALA A 116 10.26 4.34 8.87
CA ALA A 116 9.53 4.36 7.60
C ALA A 116 8.19 5.12 7.68
N LEU A 117 7.69 5.42 8.88
CA LEU A 117 6.44 6.15 9.07
C LEU A 117 6.65 7.64 8.79
N LEU A 118 5.78 8.21 7.94
CA LEU A 118 5.80 9.64 7.58
C LEU A 118 5.74 10.57 8.79
N GLU A 119 5.10 10.14 9.88
CA GLU A 119 4.98 10.89 11.13
C GLU A 119 6.33 11.12 11.82
N ASN A 120 7.26 10.17 11.66
CA ASN A 120 8.58 10.18 12.27
C ASN A 120 9.66 10.70 11.32
N GLN A 121 9.32 10.93 10.05
CA GLN A 121 10.24 11.48 9.08
C GLN A 121 10.53 12.96 9.40
N PRO A 122 11.80 13.40 9.36
CA PRO A 122 12.13 14.80 9.53
C PRO A 122 11.39 15.62 8.46
N LYS A 123 10.59 16.61 8.89
CA LYS A 123 9.91 17.52 7.97
C LYS A 123 10.98 18.26 7.18
N PRO A 124 10.89 18.33 5.83
CA PRO A 124 11.82 19.12 5.06
C PRO A 124 11.72 20.59 5.49
N GLU A 125 12.85 21.19 5.86
CA GLU A 125 12.97 22.60 6.17
C GLU A 125 12.64 23.44 4.93
N GLN A 126 11.41 23.93 4.81
CA GLN A 126 10.98 24.73 3.65
C GLN A 126 11.18 26.25 3.78
N ASN A 127 11.86 26.77 4.82
CA ASN A 127 11.80 28.21 5.13
C ASN A 127 13.12 29.01 5.09
N THR A 128 14.18 28.54 4.45
CA THR A 128 15.41 29.35 4.27
C THR A 128 15.58 29.97 2.87
N ILE A 129 14.93 29.43 1.83
CA ILE A 129 15.09 29.96 0.45
C ILE A 129 14.23 31.21 0.20
N VAL A 130 13.05 31.32 0.82
CA VAL A 130 12.14 32.46 0.61
C VAL A 130 12.68 33.76 1.23
N GLN A 131 13.42 33.68 2.35
CA GLN A 131 13.95 34.86 3.04
C GLN A 131 15.14 35.51 2.30
N GLN A 132 15.94 34.72 1.58
CA GLN A 132 17.09 35.23 0.84
C GLN A 132 16.69 35.97 -0.45
N ASN A 133 15.60 35.55 -1.11
CA ASN A 133 15.10 36.25 -2.30
C ASN A 133 14.42 37.58 -1.95
N GLN A 134 13.69 37.67 -0.84
CA GLN A 134 13.10 38.93 -0.37
C GLN A 134 14.16 39.95 0.10
N GLN A 135 15.30 39.50 0.64
CA GLN A 135 16.41 40.40 1.00
C GLN A 135 17.23 40.85 -0.22
N LYS A 136 17.37 40.01 -1.27
CA LYS A 136 18.03 40.39 -2.52
C LYS A 136 17.22 41.40 -3.33
N GLU A 137 15.89 41.30 -3.35
CA GLU A 137 15.02 42.28 -3.99
C GLU A 137 15.00 43.62 -3.25
N LYS A 138 14.95 43.62 -1.90
CA LYS A 138 15.01 44.86 -1.11
C LYS A 138 16.36 45.59 -1.18
N LYS A 139 17.48 44.89 -1.41
CA LYS A 139 18.80 45.52 -1.61
C LYS A 139 19.00 46.15 -2.99
N LYS A 140 18.22 45.74 -4.01
CA LYS A 140 18.27 46.34 -5.36
C LYS A 140 17.43 47.62 -5.53
N ALA A 141 16.63 47.98 -4.53
CA ALA A 141 15.69 49.11 -4.60
C ALA A 141 16.10 50.34 -3.77
N LYS A 142 17.39 50.53 -3.45
CA LYS A 142 17.88 51.84 -2.95
C LYS A 142 18.29 52.71 -4.14
N PRO A 143 17.60 53.83 -4.42
CA PRO A 143 18.07 54.81 -5.39
C PRO A 143 19.23 55.62 -4.81
N ASP A 144 20.26 55.84 -5.64
CA ASP A 144 21.37 56.74 -5.33
C ASP A 144 20.85 58.15 -5.01
N THR A 145 21.28 58.67 -3.86
CA THR A 145 20.98 60.03 -3.43
C THR A 145 22.21 60.90 -3.72
N LYS A 146 22.22 61.60 -4.86
CA LYS A 146 22.70 62.98 -5.01
C LYS A 146 22.47 63.50 -6.42
#